data_AF-L0L353-F1
#
_entry.id   AF-L0L353-F1
#
_cell.length_a   1.000
_cell.length_b   1.000
_cell.length_c   1.000
_cell.angle_alpha   90.00
_cell.angle_beta   90.00
_cell.angle_gamma   90.00
#
_symmetry.space_group_name_H-M   'P 1'
#
loop_
_entity.id
_entity.type
_entity.pdbx_description
1 polymer ?
#
loop_
_entity_poly.entity_id
_entity_poly.type
_entity_poly.pdbx_seq_one_letter_code
_entity_poly.pdbx_strand_id
1 'polypeptide(L)' 'MTKSKGNVVFGFLLGSVTGFLLRPSVPVVGQLPLETVLTRGSELRGFETMLIPYAETSFNYVLAGAIVGACLFWFVSKK' A
#
# COMPACT_ATOMS: atom_id res chain seq x y z
N MET A 1 -10.03 26.67 -7.14
CA MET A 1 -9.33 25.56 -7.83
C MET A 1 -8.71 24.48 -6.92
N THR A 2 -8.67 24.64 -5.58
CA THR A 2 -7.95 23.71 -4.68
C THR A 2 -8.72 22.46 -4.26
N LYS A 3 -10.04 22.58 -3.97
CA LYS A 3 -10.86 21.56 -3.29
C LYS A 3 -10.77 20.14 -3.90
N SER A 4 -10.76 20.03 -5.23
CA SER A 4 -10.65 18.75 -5.95
C SER A 4 -9.33 18.01 -5.72
N LYS A 5 -8.20 18.71 -5.55
CA LYS A 5 -6.89 18.08 -5.31
C LYS A 5 -6.81 17.42 -3.93
N GLY A 6 -7.33 18.08 -2.90
CA GLY A 6 -7.32 17.57 -1.53
C GLY A 6 -8.07 16.24 -1.39
N ASN A 7 -9.23 16.12 -2.04
CA ASN A 7 -10.03 14.89 -2.00
C ASN A 7 -9.31 13.68 -2.62
N VAL A 8 -8.54 13.86 -3.71
CA VAL A 8 -7.75 12.77 -4.32
C VAL A 8 -6.62 12.31 -3.40
N VAL A 9 -5.92 13.25 -2.76
CA VAL A 9 -4.86 12.92 -1.78
C VAL A 9 -5.45 12.20 -0.57
N PHE A 10 -6.61 12.63 -0.08
CA PHE A 10 -7.32 11.96 1.02
C PHE A 10 -7.77 10.53 0.65
N GLY A 11 -8.32 10.35 -0.56
CA GLY A 11 -8.67 9.03 -1.10
C GLY A 11 -7.46 8.11 -1.32
N PHE A 12 -6.33 8.66 -1.78
CA PHE A 12 -5.07 7.93 -1.91
C PHE A 12 -4.54 7.46 -0.55
N LEU A 13 -4.61 8.30 0.49
CA LEU A 13 -4.17 7.95 1.85
C LEU A 13 -5.09 6.93 2.53
N LEU A 14 -6.42 7.10 2.46
CA LEU A 14 -7.35 6.10 2.96
C LEU A 14 -7.23 4.78 2.18
N GLY A 15 -7.03 4.87 0.87
CA GLY A 15 -6.80 3.72 0.00
C GLY A 15 -5.53 2.95 0.34
N SER A 16 -4.39 3.65 0.56
CA SER A 16 -3.12 3.01 0.90
C SER A 16 -3.14 2.38 2.29
N VAL A 17 -3.79 3.04 3.27
CA VAL A 17 -4.02 2.47 4.62
C VAL A 17 -4.92 1.23 4.53
N THR A 18 -5.99 1.27 3.75
CA THR A 18 -6.90 0.12 3.55
C THR A 18 -6.16 -1.05 2.87
N GLY A 19 -5.43 -0.77 1.79
CA GLY A 19 -4.57 -1.74 1.12
C GLY A 19 -3.47 -2.29 2.04
N PHE A 20 -3.00 -1.51 3.03
CA PHE A 20 -2.06 -2.02 4.03
C PHE A 20 -2.72 -2.93 5.07
N LEU A 21 -3.90 -2.58 5.58
CA LEU A 21 -4.60 -3.41 6.56
C LEU A 21 -4.99 -4.78 5.97
N LEU A 22 -5.25 -4.82 4.66
CA LEU A 22 -5.51 -6.03 3.88
C LEU A 22 -4.23 -6.76 3.38
N ARG A 23 -3.02 -6.37 3.84
CA ARG A 23 -1.78 -7.05 3.44
C ARG A 23 -1.77 -8.50 3.96
N PRO A 24 -1.41 -9.48 3.11
CA PRO A 24 -1.27 -10.87 3.56
C PRO A 24 -0.17 -10.98 4.62
N SER A 25 -0.48 -11.66 5.72
CA SER A 25 0.50 -12.05 6.73
C SER A 25 1.32 -13.24 6.22
N VAL A 26 2.63 -13.18 6.40
CA VAL A 26 3.53 -14.29 6.11
C VAL A 26 3.39 -15.32 7.24
N PRO A 27 3.18 -16.62 6.95
CA PRO A 27 3.39 -17.67 7.95
C PRO A 27 4.81 -17.56 8.52
N VAL A 28 5.00 -17.91 9.80
CA VAL A 28 6.23 -17.66 10.60
C VAL A 28 6.44 -16.20 11.02
N VAL A 29 6.45 -15.22 10.11
CA VAL A 29 6.94 -13.85 10.42
C VAL A 29 5.82 -12.83 10.72
N GLY A 30 4.56 -13.11 10.35
CA GLY A 30 3.44 -12.18 10.52
C GLY A 30 3.37 -11.12 9.42
N GLN A 31 2.88 -9.91 9.74
CA GLN A 31 2.87 -8.81 8.77
C GLN A 31 4.24 -8.13 8.71
N LEU A 32 4.78 -8.00 7.49
CA LEU A 32 6.07 -7.34 7.26
C LEU A 32 6.03 -5.85 7.67
N PRO A 33 7.11 -5.34 8.30
CA PRO A 33 7.17 -3.97 8.78
C PRO A 33 7.15 -2.96 7.63
N LEU A 34 6.76 -1.73 7.94
CA LEU A 34 6.37 -0.76 6.90
C LEU A 34 7.51 -0.38 5.96
N GLU A 35 8.70 -0.26 6.51
CA GLU A 35 9.94 0.01 5.78
C GLU A 35 10.20 -1.08 4.73
N THR A 36 10.28 -2.35 5.12
CA THR A 36 10.47 -3.49 4.22
C THR A 36 9.43 -3.56 3.10
N VAL A 37 8.16 -3.22 3.40
CA VAL A 37 7.11 -3.19 2.37
C VAL A 37 7.32 -2.03 1.39
N LEU A 38 7.62 -0.82 1.87
CA LEU A 38 7.87 0.33 0.99
C LEU A 38 9.16 0.19 0.16
N THR A 39 10.20 -0.43 0.72
CA THR A 39 11.45 -0.74 0.02
C THR A 39 11.40 -2.01 -0.82
N ARG A 40 10.24 -2.70 -0.85
CA ARG A 40 10.02 -4.00 -1.52
C ARG A 40 11.03 -5.09 -1.11
N GLY A 41 11.62 -4.95 0.08
CA GLY A 41 12.60 -5.88 0.61
C GLY A 41 14.06 -5.59 0.24
N SER A 42 14.42 -4.40 -0.28
CA SER A 42 15.85 -4.07 -0.56
C SER A 42 16.77 -4.18 0.67
N GLU A 43 16.20 -4.02 1.87
CA GLU A 43 16.94 -4.10 3.13
C GLU A 43 17.15 -5.53 3.64
N LEU A 44 16.43 -6.52 3.09
CA LEU A 44 16.48 -7.93 3.53
C LEU A 44 17.78 -8.59 3.08
N ARG A 45 18.45 -9.34 3.97
CA ARG A 45 19.75 -9.96 3.67
C ARG A 45 19.82 -11.42 4.10
N GLY A 46 20.68 -12.21 3.43
CA GLY A 46 20.88 -13.62 3.75
C GLY A 46 19.59 -14.43 3.63
N PHE A 47 19.17 -15.11 4.69
CA PHE A 47 17.93 -15.89 4.71
C PHE A 47 16.66 -15.04 4.53
N GLU A 48 16.68 -13.76 4.91
CA GLU A 48 15.53 -12.85 4.80
C GLU A 48 15.16 -12.57 3.34
N THR A 49 16.07 -12.80 2.38
CA THR A 49 15.83 -12.70 0.94
C THR A 49 14.59 -13.49 0.49
N MET A 50 14.24 -14.58 1.20
CA MET A 50 13.03 -15.37 0.95
C MET A 50 11.72 -14.59 1.21
N LEU A 51 11.77 -13.46 1.92
CA LEU A 51 10.63 -12.60 2.22
C LEU A 51 10.39 -11.49 1.16
N ILE A 52 11.33 -11.27 0.23
CA ILE A 52 11.18 -10.30 -0.88
C ILE A 52 9.86 -10.47 -1.65
N PRO A 53 9.44 -11.66 -2.15
CA PRO A 53 8.17 -11.79 -2.86
C PRO A 53 6.94 -11.46 -2.00
N TYR A 54 7.03 -11.63 -0.68
CA TYR A 54 5.97 -11.21 0.26
C TYR A 54 5.98 -9.69 0.49
N ALA A 55 7.15 -9.05 0.46
CA ALA A 55 7.30 -7.59 0.53
C ALA A 55 6.77 -6.92 -0.76
N GLU A 56 7.12 -7.44 -1.94
CA GLU A 56 6.59 -7.01 -3.23
C GLU A 56 5.07 -7.20 -3.31
N THR A 57 4.55 -8.37 -2.91
CA THR A 57 3.11 -8.62 -2.84
C THR A 57 2.44 -7.62 -1.90
N SER A 58 2.99 -7.41 -0.70
CA SER A 58 2.49 -6.42 0.25
C SER A 58 2.48 -4.99 -0.31
N PHE A 59 3.51 -4.60 -1.06
CA PHE A 59 3.59 -3.31 -1.73
C PHE A 59 2.49 -3.16 -2.79
N ASN A 60 2.25 -4.22 -3.57
CA ASN A 60 1.22 -4.23 -4.61
C ASN A 60 -0.20 -4.11 -4.02
N TYR A 61 -0.48 -4.72 -2.85
CA TYR A 61 -1.75 -4.52 -2.13
C TYR A 61 -1.93 -3.07 -1.65
N VAL A 62 -0.89 -2.45 -1.09
CA VAL A 62 -0.91 -1.03 -0.67
C VAL A 62 -1.14 -0.11 -1.87
N LEU A 63 -0.42 -0.35 -2.98
CA LEU A 63 -0.52 0.45 -4.20
C LEU A 63 -1.89 0.30 -4.88
N ALA A 64 -2.42 -0.92 -4.97
CA ALA A 64 -3.75 -1.18 -5.50
C ALA A 64 -4.84 -0.47 -4.68
N GLY A 65 -4.78 -0.58 -3.35
CA GLY A 65 -5.67 0.16 -2.45
C GLY A 65 -5.58 1.68 -2.65
N ALA A 66 -4.36 2.22 -2.75
CA ALA A 66 -4.12 3.65 -2.97
C ALA A 66 -4.70 4.15 -4.30
N ILE A 67 -4.53 3.39 -5.39
CA ILE A 67 -5.09 3.71 -6.71
C ILE A 67 -6.62 3.66 -6.67
N VAL A 68 -7.21 2.60 -6.11
CA VAL A 68 -8.67 2.45 -6.01
C VAL A 68 -9.29 3.58 -5.17
N GLY A 69 -8.70 3.91 -4.02
CA GLY A 69 -9.15 5.00 -3.16
C GLY A 69 -9.05 6.38 -3.83
N ALA A 70 -7.94 6.65 -4.55
CA ALA A 70 -7.76 7.88 -5.31
C ALA A 70 -8.79 8.00 -6.45
N CYS A 71 -9.04 6.93 -7.20
CA CYS A 71 -10.04 6.87 -8.26
C CYS A 71 -11.46 7.10 -7.72
N LEU A 72 -11.85 6.40 -6.64
CA LEU A 72 -13.17 6.56 -6.02
C LEU A 72 -13.40 8.00 -5.55
N PHE A 73 -12.46 8.59 -4.82
CA PHE A 73 -12.58 9.99 -4.38
C PHE A 73 -12.55 10.99 -5.53
N TRP A 74 -11.83 10.72 -6.63
CA TRP A 74 -11.87 11.54 -7.84
C TRP A 74 -13.26 11.51 -8.49
N PHE A 75 -13.86 10.34 -8.67
CA PHE A 75 -15.22 10.21 -9.22
C PHE A 75 -16.28 10.87 -8.31
N VAL A 76 -16.19 10.68 -6.99
CA VAL A 76 -17.07 11.38 -6.03
C VAL A 76 -16.88 12.90 -6.09
N SER A 77 -15.67 13.39 -6.32
CA SER A 77 -15.35 14.83 -6.42
C SER A 77 -15.63 15.45 -7.80
N LYS A 78 -16.18 14.68 -8.73
CA LYS A 78 -16.61 15.11 -10.07
C LYS A 78 -18.14 15.28 -10.16
N LYS A 79 -18.86 15.01 -9.07
CA LYS A 79 -20.31 15.06 -8.94
C LYS A 79 -20.75 16.26 -8.10
#